data_AF-A0A961VER9-F1
#
_entry.id   AF-A0A961VER9-F1
#
_cell.length_a   1.000
_cell.length_b   1.000
_cell.length_c   1.000
_cell.angle_alpha   90.00
_cell.angle_beta   90.00
_cell.angle_gamma   90.00
#
_symmetry.space_group_name_H-M   'P 1'
#
loop_
_entity.id
_entity.type
_entity.pdbx_description
1 polymer ?
#
loop_
_entity_poly.entity_id
_entity_poly.type
_entity_poly.pdbx_seq_one_letter_code
_entity_poly.pdbx_strand_id
1 'polypeptide(L)'
;MNVPAHIEDDPDSGKSFYAKHKKIYPQSVRGTFRRIKWIVLVVTLGIYYFTPFIRWDRGPGAPDQAVLIDLPGRRFYFFFIEIWPQEIYYVTGLLILAALLLFLMNAVAGRVWCGYLCPQTVWTDLFLAIERWTEGDRRERMHNDAGKLTPRLAARKTLKHALWLLTAWWTGGAWVLYFADAPTLVYDLATLQAPFIAYLWIGILTFTTYALAGHLREQVCLYMCPWPRIQAALTDEYAYNVTYRFDRGEPRMSAKKADAARQRGEAAGDCVDCHQCVVVCPTGVDIRGGPNLGCIQCGLCIDACDSVMERLDRPTRLISYDTDINIEQRLEGKPAISRVVRPRTLFYSILILVVGAVMVWSLSARSVTSVNVLHDRNPEFVVLSDGGIRNAYTVRILNKRTIPRNFAISVDGLTDPTVEVTAATGQDGDQVVTVAADQTREVRVIVSVAEPPAEPSVPVTFVLADTEDGSVASATDNFRGPGTGK
;
A
#
# COMPACT_ATOMS: atom_id res chain seq x y z
N MET A 1 29.58 -16.99 31.89
CA MET A 1 30.74 -16.98 30.98
C MET A 1 30.72 -15.65 30.24
N ASN A 2 31.81 -14.88 30.39
CA ASN A 2 32.08 -13.50 29.94
C ASN A 2 31.06 -12.84 29.00
N VAL A 3 30.17 -12.06 29.62
CA VAL A 3 29.53 -10.89 29.01
C VAL A 3 30.67 -9.90 28.69
N PRO A 4 30.85 -9.45 27.43
CA PRO A 4 31.86 -8.45 27.15
C PRO A 4 31.51 -7.18 27.94
N ALA A 5 32.51 -6.67 28.65
CA ALA A 5 32.44 -5.51 29.50
C ALA A 5 31.81 -4.32 28.77
N HIS A 6 31.02 -3.57 29.53
CA HIS A 6 30.56 -2.23 29.20
C HIS A 6 31.66 -1.44 28.48
N ILE A 7 31.32 -0.91 27.31
CA ILE A 7 32.10 0.15 26.70
C ILE A 7 31.97 1.34 27.67
N GLU A 8 33.01 1.60 28.46
CA GLU A 8 33.15 2.86 29.16
C GLU A 8 33.30 3.95 28.10
N ASP A 9 32.23 4.71 27.90
CA ASP A 9 32.23 5.90 27.06
C ASP A 9 33.03 6.99 27.77
N ASP A 10 34.32 7.11 27.43
CA ASP A 10 35.17 8.25 27.74
C ASP A 10 34.61 9.51 27.03
N PRO A 11 34.06 10.49 27.78
CA PRO A 11 33.42 11.68 27.21
C PRO A 11 34.40 12.63 26.51
N ASP A 12 35.72 12.44 26.68
CA ASP A 12 36.76 13.36 26.18
C ASP A 12 37.57 12.79 25.00
N SER A 13 37.21 11.60 24.51
CA SER A 13 37.73 11.15 23.23
C SER A 13 36.97 11.89 22.12
N GLY A 14 37.65 12.81 21.41
CA GLY A 14 37.15 13.51 20.21
C GLY A 14 36.80 12.60 19.02
N LYS A 15 36.29 11.40 19.30
CA LYS A 15 35.71 10.44 18.36
C LYS A 15 34.36 10.99 17.94
N SER A 16 34.31 11.42 16.68
CA SER A 16 33.06 11.75 16.01
C SER A 16 31.99 10.68 16.28
N PHE A 17 30.83 11.10 16.81
CA PHE A 17 29.64 10.25 16.94
C PHE A 17 29.10 9.78 15.57
N TYR A 18 29.68 10.28 14.47
CA TYR A 18 29.37 9.88 13.11
C TYR A 18 30.23 8.68 12.66
N ALA A 19 29.61 7.51 12.54
CA ALA A 19 30.22 6.36 11.88
C ALA A 19 30.11 6.50 10.36
N LYS A 20 31.26 6.59 9.67
CA LYS A 20 31.29 6.62 8.20
C LYS A 20 30.67 5.32 7.64
N HIS A 21 29.71 5.48 6.74
CA HIS A 21 29.00 4.36 6.11
C HIS A 21 29.98 3.34 5.50
N LYS A 22 29.87 2.08 5.94
CA LYS A 22 30.63 0.95 5.39
C LYS A 22 29.77 0.24 4.34
N LYS A 23 30.13 0.40 3.08
CA LYS A 23 29.42 -0.21 1.95
C LYS A 23 29.35 -1.73 2.10
N ILE A 24 28.13 -2.26 2.00
CA ILE A 24 27.85 -3.69 2.11
C ILE A 24 27.89 -4.32 0.72
N TYR A 25 28.56 -5.46 0.60
CA TYR A 25 28.64 -6.26 -0.63
C TYR A 25 28.01 -7.64 -0.40
N PRO A 26 26.68 -7.79 -0.56
CA PRO A 26 26.02 -9.06 -0.31
C PRO A 26 26.41 -10.09 -1.37
N GLN A 27 26.89 -11.26 -0.92
CA GLN A 27 27.20 -12.38 -1.81
C GLN A 27 25.91 -13.00 -2.37
N SER A 28 25.99 -13.58 -3.57
CA SER A 28 24.90 -14.38 -4.13
C SER A 28 24.70 -15.68 -3.34
N VAL A 29 23.44 -16.12 -3.24
CA VAL A 29 23.05 -17.36 -2.55
C VAL A 29 21.99 -18.09 -3.37
N ARG A 30 21.96 -19.41 -3.26
CA ARG A 30 20.92 -20.29 -3.84
C ARG A 30 20.25 -21.07 -2.72
N GLY A 31 18.95 -21.24 -2.81
CA GLY A 31 18.15 -21.95 -1.81
C GLY A 31 16.67 -21.59 -1.92
N THR A 32 15.88 -22.09 -0.98
CA THR A 32 14.43 -21.96 -1.00
C THR A 32 13.99 -20.52 -0.80
N PHE A 33 14.56 -19.81 0.18
CA PHE A 33 14.17 -18.43 0.48
C PHE A 33 14.56 -17.47 -0.65
N ARG A 34 15.71 -17.72 -1.29
CA ARG A 34 16.12 -17.00 -2.49
C ARG A 34 15.15 -17.20 -3.64
N ARG A 35 14.72 -18.43 -3.90
CA ARG A 35 13.73 -18.74 -4.94
C ARG A 35 12.39 -18.04 -4.64
N ILE A 36 11.91 -18.08 -3.40
CA ILE A 36 10.68 -17.38 -2.99
C ILE A 36 10.81 -15.88 -3.26
N LYS A 37 11.93 -15.26 -2.89
CA LYS A 37 12.16 -13.84 -3.15
C LYS A 37 12.14 -13.49 -4.64
N TRP A 38 12.70 -14.34 -5.49
CA TRP A 38 12.61 -14.15 -6.94
C TRP A 38 11.18 -14.25 -7.46
N ILE A 39 10.41 -15.23 -6.98
CA ILE A 39 8.99 -15.37 -7.35
C ILE A 39 8.21 -14.11 -6.92
N VAL A 40 8.38 -13.68 -5.66
CA VAL A 40 7.70 -12.49 -5.15
C VAL A 40 8.08 -11.24 -5.94
N LEU A 41 9.36 -11.04 -6.24
CA LEU A 41 9.84 -9.92 -7.06
C LEU A 41 9.20 -9.93 -8.45
N VAL A 42 9.18 -11.07 -9.13
CA VAL A 42 8.59 -11.18 -10.48
C VAL A 42 7.09 -10.93 -10.44
N VAL A 43 6.38 -11.48 -9.44
CA VAL A 43 4.93 -11.29 -9.30
C VAL A 43 4.59 -9.84 -8.98
N THR A 44 5.26 -9.21 -8.02
CA THR A 44 4.94 -7.83 -7.62
C THR A 44 5.29 -6.82 -8.70
N LEU A 45 6.46 -6.94 -9.34
CA LEU A 45 6.83 -6.09 -10.47
C LEU A 45 5.97 -6.38 -11.71
N GLY A 46 5.58 -7.64 -11.93
CA GLY A 46 4.65 -8.02 -12.99
C GLY A 46 3.29 -7.33 -12.83
N ILE A 47 2.68 -7.43 -11.65
CA ILE A 47 1.44 -6.72 -11.33
C ILE A 47 1.64 -5.21 -11.54
N TYR A 48 2.69 -4.65 -10.96
CA TYR A 48 2.97 -3.22 -11.04
C TYR A 48 3.13 -2.69 -12.47
N TYR A 49 3.79 -3.45 -13.35
CA TYR A 49 4.06 -3.01 -14.73
C TYR A 49 2.92 -3.32 -15.69
N PHE A 50 2.21 -4.43 -15.51
CA PHE A 50 1.21 -4.87 -16.49
C PHE A 50 -0.21 -4.46 -16.14
N THR A 51 -0.54 -4.19 -14.87
CA THR A 51 -1.90 -3.79 -14.48
C THR A 51 -2.44 -2.56 -15.25
N PRO A 52 -1.67 -1.48 -15.49
CA PRO A 52 -2.15 -0.34 -16.28
C PRO A 52 -2.53 -0.69 -17.73
N PHE A 53 -1.97 -1.76 -18.30
CA PHE A 53 -2.24 -2.18 -19.68
C PHE A 53 -3.43 -3.14 -19.80
N ILE A 54 -4.00 -3.60 -18.68
CA ILE A 54 -5.17 -4.47 -18.71
C ILE A 54 -6.37 -3.64 -19.18
N ARG A 55 -6.92 -4.00 -20.35
CA ARG A 55 -8.14 -3.37 -20.87
C ARG A 55 -9.38 -4.00 -20.26
N TRP A 56 -10.36 -3.15 -19.97
CA TRP A 56 -11.58 -3.49 -19.27
C TRP A 56 -12.73 -2.61 -19.74
N ASP A 57 -13.63 -3.18 -20.54
CA ASP A 57 -14.80 -2.47 -21.06
C ASP A 57 -15.84 -2.25 -19.95
N ARG A 58 -16.30 -1.02 -19.81
CA ARG A 58 -17.32 -0.57 -18.85
C ARG A 58 -18.53 0.05 -19.52
N GLY A 59 -18.58 0.04 -20.86
CA GLY A 59 -19.59 0.71 -21.66
C GLY A 59 -19.12 2.03 -22.26
N PRO A 60 -19.97 2.65 -23.09
CA PRO A 60 -19.62 3.82 -23.88
C PRO A 60 -19.32 5.05 -23.00
N GLY A 61 -18.19 5.70 -23.26
CA GLY A 61 -17.81 6.96 -22.58
C GLY A 61 -16.99 6.79 -21.30
N ALA A 62 -16.83 5.56 -20.79
CA ALA A 62 -15.95 5.28 -19.67
C ALA A 62 -14.53 4.91 -20.16
N PRO A 63 -13.46 5.26 -19.42
CA PRO A 63 -12.13 4.75 -19.69
C PRO A 63 -12.12 3.22 -19.65
N ASP A 64 -11.36 2.59 -20.54
CA ASP A 64 -11.26 1.13 -20.69
C ASP A 64 -9.98 0.56 -20.05
N GLN A 65 -9.33 1.30 -19.15
CA GLN A 65 -8.20 0.80 -18.34
C GLN A 65 -8.70 0.18 -17.03
N ALA A 66 -8.28 -1.05 -16.70
CA ALA A 66 -8.78 -1.81 -15.55
C ALA A 66 -8.55 -1.10 -14.22
N VAL A 67 -7.36 -0.53 -13.98
CA VAL A 67 -7.06 0.25 -12.78
C VAL A 67 -6.57 1.62 -13.20
N LEU A 68 -7.38 2.64 -12.90
CA LEU A 68 -7.12 4.02 -13.33
C LEU A 68 -7.54 5.00 -12.23
N ILE A 69 -6.63 5.90 -11.89
CA ILE A 69 -6.89 7.08 -11.07
C ILE A 69 -7.14 8.25 -12.01
N ASP A 70 -8.41 8.43 -12.39
CA ASP A 70 -8.83 9.47 -13.32
C ASP A 70 -8.97 10.80 -12.57
N LEU A 71 -7.90 11.60 -12.59
CA LEU A 71 -7.89 12.93 -11.98
C LEU A 71 -8.84 13.91 -12.70
N PRO A 72 -8.88 13.99 -14.05
CA PRO A 72 -9.86 14.82 -14.77
C PRO A 72 -11.31 14.48 -14.44
N GLY A 73 -11.69 13.20 -14.50
CA GLY A 73 -13.04 12.73 -14.17
C GLY A 73 -13.33 12.65 -12.68
N ARG A 74 -12.32 12.86 -11.83
CA ARG A 74 -12.35 12.73 -10.37
C ARG A 74 -12.89 11.36 -9.94
N ARG A 75 -12.42 10.27 -10.54
CA ARG A 75 -12.88 8.91 -10.25
C ARG A 75 -11.71 7.96 -10.08
N PHE A 76 -11.89 6.97 -9.23
CA PHE A 76 -10.97 5.84 -9.14
C PHE A 76 -11.67 4.60 -9.69
N TYR A 77 -11.08 4.00 -10.71
CA TYR A 77 -11.56 2.77 -11.33
C TYR A 77 -10.71 1.59 -10.88
N PHE A 78 -11.39 0.52 -10.43
CA PHE A 78 -10.80 -0.77 -10.10
C PHE A 78 -11.68 -1.89 -10.68
N PHE A 79 -11.35 -2.35 -11.89
CA PHE A 79 -12.19 -3.22 -12.70
C PHE A 79 -13.60 -2.62 -12.85
N PHE A 80 -14.67 -3.32 -12.47
CA PHE A 80 -16.04 -2.78 -12.49
C PHE A 80 -16.36 -1.80 -11.35
N ILE A 81 -15.46 -1.68 -10.36
CA ILE A 81 -15.70 -0.83 -9.21
C ILE A 81 -15.27 0.60 -9.56
N GLU A 82 -16.26 1.48 -9.66
CA GLU A 82 -16.09 2.92 -9.76
C GLU A 82 -16.25 3.55 -8.38
N ILE A 83 -15.22 4.24 -7.90
CA ILE A 83 -15.23 4.93 -6.60
C ILE A 83 -15.21 6.44 -6.87
N TRP A 84 -16.26 7.12 -6.39
CA TRP A 84 -16.38 8.57 -6.46
C TRP A 84 -15.61 9.25 -5.31
N PRO A 85 -15.29 10.55 -5.41
CA PRO A 85 -14.57 11.26 -4.35
C PRO A 85 -15.32 11.26 -3.01
N GLN A 86 -16.65 11.27 -3.03
CA GLN A 86 -17.50 11.16 -1.84
C GLN A 86 -17.39 9.77 -1.18
N GLU A 87 -16.93 8.78 -1.94
CA GLU A 87 -16.79 7.38 -1.53
C GLU A 87 -15.33 7.04 -1.17
N ILE A 88 -14.53 8.06 -0.87
CA ILE A 88 -13.13 7.91 -0.42
C ILE A 88 -13.01 7.02 0.83
N TYR A 89 -14.08 6.84 1.60
CA TYR A 89 -14.13 5.89 2.70
C TYR A 89 -13.84 4.44 2.29
N TYR A 90 -14.10 4.03 1.04
CA TYR A 90 -13.65 2.71 0.54
C TYR A 90 -12.12 2.64 0.44
N VAL A 91 -11.47 3.71 -0.01
CA VAL A 91 -10.00 3.80 -0.05
C VAL A 91 -9.44 3.79 1.37
N THR A 92 -10.04 4.54 2.29
CA THR A 92 -9.66 4.51 3.71
C THR A 92 -9.84 3.10 4.31
N GLY A 93 -10.95 2.42 4.02
CA GLY A 93 -11.19 1.04 4.45
C GLY A 93 -10.12 0.07 3.91
N LEU A 94 -9.73 0.22 2.64
CA LEU A 94 -8.65 -0.58 2.04
C LEU A 94 -7.29 -0.33 2.73
N LEU A 95 -6.98 0.92 3.09
CA LEU A 95 -5.78 1.27 3.84
C LEU A 95 -5.79 0.66 5.25
N ILE A 96 -6.94 0.66 5.93
CA ILE A 96 -7.12 -0.01 7.22
C ILE A 96 -6.88 -1.52 7.07
N LEU A 97 -7.49 -2.16 6.06
CA LEU A 97 -7.26 -3.59 5.79
C LEU A 97 -5.78 -3.90 5.51
N ALA A 98 -5.10 -3.07 4.71
CA ALA A 98 -3.68 -3.23 4.44
C ALA A 98 -2.82 -3.11 5.71
N ALA A 99 -3.14 -2.15 6.58
CA ALA A 99 -2.45 -2.00 7.88
C ALA A 99 -2.70 -3.18 8.81
N LEU A 100 -3.94 -3.67 8.91
CA LEU A 100 -4.29 -4.86 9.70
C LEU A 100 -3.61 -6.12 9.17
N LEU A 101 -3.54 -6.29 7.85
CA LEU A 101 -2.82 -7.39 7.23
C LEU A 101 -1.32 -7.33 7.55
N LEU A 102 -0.72 -6.14 7.51
CA LEU A 102 0.67 -5.93 7.92
C LEU A 102 0.88 -6.32 9.40
N PHE A 103 -0.05 -5.95 10.29
CA PHE A 103 0.01 -6.32 11.71
C PHE A 103 -0.15 -7.83 11.93
N LEU A 104 -1.06 -8.47 11.20
CA LEU A 104 -1.22 -9.92 11.22
C LEU A 104 0.05 -10.64 10.75
N MET A 105 0.64 -10.19 9.63
CA MET A 105 1.92 -10.72 9.14
C MET A 105 3.03 -10.55 10.19
N ASN A 106 3.06 -9.42 10.89
CA ASN A 106 4.05 -9.18 11.96
C ASN A 106 3.83 -10.05 13.19
N ALA A 107 2.59 -10.26 13.59
CA ALA A 107 2.24 -11.14 14.70
C ALA A 107 2.57 -12.62 14.40
N VAL A 108 2.47 -13.05 13.14
CA VAL A 108 2.77 -14.43 12.74
C VAL A 108 4.25 -14.65 12.48
N ALA A 109 4.87 -13.80 11.67
CA ALA A 109 6.20 -14.00 11.12
C ALA A 109 7.04 -12.71 11.09
N GLY A 110 6.91 -11.90 12.15
CA GLY A 110 7.72 -10.71 12.37
C GLY A 110 7.85 -9.83 11.13
N ARG A 111 9.09 -9.51 10.77
CA ARG A 111 9.38 -8.56 9.69
C ARG A 111 9.38 -9.16 8.29
N VAL A 112 8.63 -10.24 8.05
CA VAL A 112 8.53 -10.88 6.73
C VAL A 112 8.08 -9.90 5.63
N TRP A 113 7.21 -8.92 5.93
CA TRP A 113 6.87 -7.86 4.97
C TRP A 113 8.10 -7.11 4.46
N CYS A 114 8.98 -6.67 5.37
CA CYS A 114 10.24 -6.00 5.02
C CYS A 114 11.13 -6.90 4.16
N GLY A 115 11.14 -8.20 4.44
CA GLY A 115 11.99 -9.17 3.76
C GLY A 115 11.57 -9.49 2.33
N TYR A 116 10.28 -9.43 2.00
CA TYR A 116 9.73 -9.98 0.75
C TYR A 116 8.91 -8.99 -0.09
N LEU A 117 8.03 -8.19 0.54
CA LEU A 117 7.03 -7.36 -0.18
C LEU A 117 7.32 -5.87 -0.15
N CYS A 118 8.13 -5.40 0.81
CA CYS A 118 8.47 -3.99 0.92
C CYS A 118 9.11 -3.49 -0.38
N PRO A 119 8.57 -2.40 -0.97
CA PRO A 119 9.13 -1.78 -2.18
C PRO A 119 10.64 -1.65 -2.13
N GLN A 120 11.17 -0.96 -1.11
CA GLN A 120 12.60 -0.74 -0.96
C GLN A 120 13.42 -2.04 -1.13
N THR A 121 12.96 -3.14 -0.53
CA THR A 121 13.64 -4.44 -0.63
C THR A 121 13.55 -5.06 -2.02
N VAL A 122 12.37 -4.99 -2.67
CA VAL A 122 12.17 -5.55 -4.02
C VAL A 122 13.08 -4.84 -5.03
N TRP A 123 13.08 -3.51 -5.04
CA TRP A 123 13.92 -2.72 -5.94
C TRP A 123 15.42 -2.86 -5.60
N THR A 124 15.81 -2.86 -4.32
CA THR A 124 17.22 -3.10 -3.96
C THR A 124 17.70 -4.51 -4.36
N ASP A 125 16.87 -5.55 -4.25
CA ASP A 125 17.26 -6.91 -4.68
C ASP A 125 17.43 -6.97 -6.21
N LEU A 126 16.57 -6.29 -6.98
CA LEU A 126 16.71 -6.14 -8.43
C LEU A 126 18.00 -5.39 -8.80
N PHE A 127 18.28 -4.27 -8.13
CA PHE A 127 19.50 -3.48 -8.39
C PHE A 127 20.76 -4.28 -8.05
N LEU A 128 20.77 -5.03 -6.94
CA LEU A 128 21.86 -5.94 -6.58
C LEU A 128 22.02 -7.07 -7.61
N ALA A 129 20.94 -7.56 -8.21
CA ALA A 129 21.03 -8.54 -9.28
C ALA A 129 21.68 -7.95 -10.54
N ILE A 130 21.31 -6.72 -10.92
CA ILE A 130 21.96 -5.98 -12.00
C ILE A 130 23.46 -5.81 -11.69
N GLU A 131 23.83 -5.41 -10.47
CA GLU A 131 25.26 -5.29 -10.09
C GLU A 131 26.01 -6.60 -10.24
N ARG A 132 25.40 -7.71 -9.80
CA ARG A 132 26.01 -9.04 -9.89
C ARG A 132 26.20 -9.46 -11.34
N TRP A 133 25.28 -9.09 -12.23
CA TRP A 133 25.37 -9.38 -13.65
C TRP A 133 26.46 -8.55 -14.35
N THR A 134 26.61 -7.28 -14.01
CA THR A 134 27.55 -6.38 -14.69
C THR A 134 28.97 -6.37 -14.10
N GLU A 135 29.09 -6.39 -12.77
CA GLU A 135 30.36 -6.23 -12.05
C GLU A 135 30.86 -7.50 -11.35
N GLY A 136 30.01 -8.54 -11.26
CA GLY A 136 30.33 -9.81 -10.61
C GLY A 136 29.87 -9.92 -9.16
N ASP A 137 30.17 -11.05 -8.52
CA ASP A 137 29.79 -11.29 -7.13
C ASP A 137 30.67 -10.50 -6.14
N ARG A 138 30.40 -10.63 -4.85
CA ARG A 138 31.03 -9.89 -3.75
C ARG A 138 32.55 -9.68 -3.89
N ARG A 139 33.33 -10.75 -4.13
CA ARG A 139 34.80 -10.66 -4.16
C ARG A 139 35.28 -9.80 -5.34
N GLU A 140 34.68 -9.99 -6.51
CA GLU A 140 35.00 -9.21 -7.71
C GLU A 140 34.67 -7.74 -7.50
N ARG A 141 33.49 -7.43 -6.94
CA ARG A 141 33.12 -6.04 -6.63
C ARG A 141 34.04 -5.39 -5.60
N MET A 142 34.39 -6.10 -4.53
CA MET A 142 35.34 -5.57 -3.53
C MET A 142 36.73 -5.32 -4.14
N HIS A 143 37.20 -6.22 -5.00
CA HIS A 143 38.47 -6.04 -5.71
C HIS A 143 38.41 -4.86 -6.69
N ASN A 144 37.35 -4.78 -7.48
CA ASN A 144 37.12 -3.73 -8.46
C ASN A 144 36.98 -2.33 -7.82
N ASP A 145 36.34 -2.24 -6.66
CA ASP A 145 36.19 -0.97 -5.94
C ASP A 145 37.47 -0.53 -5.19
N ALA A 146 38.38 -1.46 -4.89
CA ALA A 146 39.69 -1.13 -4.31
C ALA A 146 40.76 -0.81 -5.37
N GLY A 147 40.58 -1.30 -6.61
CA GLY A 147 41.53 -1.13 -7.72
C GLY A 147 41.45 0.24 -8.42
N LYS A 148 42.39 0.48 -9.34
CA LYS A 148 42.37 1.66 -10.22
C LYS A 148 41.27 1.53 -11.28
N LEU A 149 40.70 2.66 -11.70
CA LEU A 149 39.66 2.72 -12.73
C LEU A 149 40.25 2.37 -14.11
N THR A 150 40.16 1.11 -14.53
CA THR A 150 40.52 0.68 -15.88
C THR A 150 39.39 0.99 -16.87
N PRO A 151 39.65 1.15 -18.18
CA PRO A 151 38.60 1.39 -19.17
C PRO A 151 37.51 0.30 -19.18
N ARG A 152 37.91 -0.97 -18.98
CA ARG A 152 36.99 -2.10 -18.84
C ARG A 152 36.11 -1.98 -17.60
N LEU A 153 36.68 -1.56 -16.47
CA LEU A 153 35.92 -1.34 -15.24
C LEU A 153 34.98 -0.14 -15.37
N ALA A 154 35.44 0.95 -16.01
CA ALA A 154 34.60 2.11 -16.31
C ALA A 154 33.40 1.71 -17.16
N ALA A 155 33.60 0.94 -18.24
CA ALA A 155 32.51 0.44 -19.08
C ALA A 155 31.49 -0.42 -18.30
N ARG A 156 31.96 -1.31 -17.41
CA ARG A 156 31.08 -2.12 -16.54
C ARG A 156 30.29 -1.26 -15.55
N LYS A 157 30.93 -0.27 -14.93
CA LYS A 157 30.27 0.68 -14.02
C LYS A 157 29.24 1.52 -14.76
N THR A 158 29.56 2.02 -15.95
CA THR A 158 28.62 2.77 -16.81
C THR A 158 27.43 1.90 -17.19
N LEU A 159 27.66 0.64 -17.61
CA LEU A 159 26.59 -0.29 -17.94
C LEU A 159 25.66 -0.54 -16.73
N LYS A 160 26.23 -0.76 -15.53
CA LYS A 160 25.43 -0.87 -14.30
C LYS A 160 24.54 0.35 -14.10
N HIS A 161 25.12 1.55 -14.14
CA HIS A 161 24.36 2.79 -13.92
C HIS A 161 23.31 3.02 -15.00
N ALA A 162 23.60 2.69 -16.26
CA ALA A 162 22.64 2.74 -17.35
C ALA A 162 21.44 1.81 -17.10
N LEU A 163 21.69 0.57 -16.66
CA LEU A 163 20.62 -0.39 -16.35
C LEU A 163 19.82 0.00 -15.11
N TRP A 164 20.48 0.57 -14.10
CA TRP A 164 19.80 1.13 -12.94
C TRP A 164 18.89 2.29 -13.31
N LEU A 165 19.38 3.22 -14.13
CA LEU A 165 18.59 4.34 -14.63
C LEU A 165 17.43 3.86 -15.51
N LEU A 166 17.65 2.89 -16.39
CA LEU A 166 16.61 2.28 -17.20
C LEU A 166 15.51 1.65 -16.33
N THR A 167 15.91 0.88 -15.31
CA THR A 167 14.97 0.24 -14.38
C THR A 167 14.20 1.26 -13.55
N ALA A 168 14.89 2.31 -13.06
CA ALA A 168 14.28 3.40 -12.31
C ALA A 168 13.33 4.23 -13.18
N TRP A 169 13.70 4.47 -14.44
CA TRP A 169 12.88 5.17 -15.41
C TRP A 169 11.61 4.39 -15.76
N TRP A 170 11.74 3.08 -15.99
CA TRP A 170 10.59 2.21 -16.17
C TRP A 170 9.69 2.21 -14.94
N THR A 171 10.27 2.16 -13.73
CA THR A 171 9.52 2.25 -12.47
C THR A 171 8.72 3.55 -12.37
N GLY A 172 9.37 4.70 -12.57
CA GLY A 172 8.71 6.00 -12.54
C GLY A 172 7.65 6.15 -13.63
N GLY A 173 7.94 5.67 -14.84
CA GLY A 173 7.01 5.61 -15.97
C GLY A 173 5.74 4.85 -15.62
N ALA A 174 5.89 3.61 -15.15
CA ALA A 174 4.77 2.75 -14.81
C ALA A 174 3.84 3.32 -13.74
N TRP A 175 4.38 4.03 -12.75
CA TRP A 175 3.54 4.74 -11.77
C TRP A 175 2.61 5.76 -12.41
N VAL A 176 3.13 6.56 -13.35
CA VAL A 176 2.35 7.61 -14.02
C VAL A 176 1.26 7.01 -14.92
N LEU A 177 1.47 5.81 -15.46
CA LEU A 177 0.45 5.06 -16.23
C LEU A 177 -0.79 4.69 -15.40
N TYR A 178 -0.75 4.78 -14.07
CA TYR A 178 -1.95 4.60 -13.24
C TYR A 178 -2.85 5.85 -13.21
N PHE A 179 -2.41 7.00 -13.73
CA PHE A 179 -3.12 8.30 -13.64
C PHE A 179 -3.65 8.81 -14.99
N ALA A 180 -3.28 8.17 -16.09
CA ALA A 180 -3.75 8.48 -17.43
C ALA A 180 -3.84 7.18 -18.23
N ASP A 181 -4.57 7.19 -19.35
CA ASP A 181 -4.68 6.02 -20.22
C ASP A 181 -3.29 5.54 -20.67
N ALA A 182 -2.94 4.30 -20.31
CA ALA A 182 -1.57 3.80 -20.43
C ALA A 182 -1.09 3.70 -21.90
N PRO A 183 -1.84 3.09 -22.84
CA PRO A 183 -1.44 3.07 -24.25
C PRO A 183 -1.25 4.47 -24.85
N THR A 184 -2.20 5.38 -24.64
CA THR A 184 -2.11 6.75 -25.17
C THR A 184 -0.96 7.53 -24.53
N LEU A 185 -0.80 7.46 -23.21
CA LEU A 185 0.29 8.15 -22.52
C LEU A 185 1.67 7.63 -22.96
N VAL A 186 1.82 6.32 -23.20
CA VAL A 186 3.07 5.76 -23.73
C VAL A 186 3.38 6.33 -25.12
N TYR A 187 2.38 6.44 -25.99
CA TYR A 187 2.53 7.06 -27.30
C TYR A 187 2.92 8.54 -27.18
N ASP A 188 2.22 9.31 -26.34
CA ASP A 188 2.47 10.74 -26.13
C ASP A 188 3.85 11.02 -25.52
N LEU A 189 4.35 10.11 -24.66
CA LEU A 189 5.71 10.18 -24.12
C LEU A 189 6.75 9.92 -25.21
N ALA A 190 6.48 8.99 -26.13
CA ALA A 190 7.38 8.67 -27.24
C ALA A 190 7.41 9.77 -28.31
N THR A 191 6.30 10.46 -28.54
CA THR A 191 6.19 11.58 -29.49
C THR A 191 6.58 12.93 -28.91
N LEU A 192 6.96 12.99 -27.62
CA LEU A 192 7.24 14.22 -26.89
C LEU A 192 6.05 15.18 -26.75
N GLN A 193 4.82 14.66 -26.84
CA GLN A 193 3.57 15.42 -26.76
C GLN A 193 2.86 15.32 -25.40
N ALA A 194 3.34 14.45 -24.51
CA ALA A 194 2.73 14.30 -23.18
C ALA A 194 2.74 15.60 -22.35
N PRO A 195 1.82 15.77 -21.39
CA PRO A 195 1.84 16.88 -20.46
C PRO A 195 3.16 16.98 -19.68
N PHE A 196 3.69 18.19 -19.48
CA PHE A 196 4.94 18.43 -18.73
C PHE A 196 4.93 17.75 -17.34
N ILE A 197 3.77 17.74 -16.68
CA ILE A 197 3.61 17.13 -15.35
C ILE A 197 3.93 15.63 -15.35
N ALA A 198 3.66 14.91 -16.46
CA ALA A 198 4.01 13.50 -16.60
C ALA A 198 5.54 13.32 -16.60
N TYR A 199 6.27 14.09 -17.42
CA TYR A 199 7.74 14.05 -17.43
C TYR A 199 8.35 14.41 -16.08
N LEU A 200 7.80 15.41 -15.39
CA LEU A 200 8.27 15.83 -14.07
C LEU A 200 8.15 14.69 -13.05
N TRP A 201 6.99 14.04 -12.97
CA TRP A 201 6.78 12.92 -12.05
C TRP A 201 7.62 11.70 -12.40
N ILE A 202 7.75 11.37 -13.70
CA ILE A 202 8.66 10.30 -14.15
C ILE A 202 10.09 10.62 -13.70
N GLY A 203 10.56 11.86 -13.88
CA GLY A 203 11.90 12.30 -13.46
C GLY A 203 12.11 12.18 -11.94
N ILE A 204 11.16 12.66 -11.13
CA ILE A 204 11.23 12.59 -9.67
C ILE A 204 11.25 11.13 -9.19
N LEU A 205 10.38 10.28 -9.74
CA LEU A 205 10.29 8.87 -9.35
C LEU A 205 11.51 8.06 -9.83
N THR A 206 12.05 8.40 -11.00
CA THR A 206 13.31 7.85 -11.50
C THR A 206 14.46 8.21 -10.56
N PHE A 207 14.59 9.50 -10.21
CA PHE A 207 15.64 9.98 -9.33
C PHE A 207 15.56 9.32 -7.95
N THR A 208 14.37 9.31 -7.35
CA THR A 208 14.17 8.72 -6.02
C THR A 208 14.41 7.21 -6.03
N THR A 209 13.91 6.48 -7.03
CA THR A 209 14.17 5.02 -7.15
C THR A 209 15.66 4.74 -7.32
N TYR A 210 16.34 5.49 -8.20
CA TYR A 210 17.78 5.37 -8.43
C TYR A 210 18.60 5.68 -7.16
N ALA A 211 18.26 6.75 -6.44
CA ALA A 211 18.93 7.13 -5.21
C ALA A 211 18.70 6.12 -4.07
N LEU A 212 17.44 5.80 -3.78
CA LEU A 212 17.05 4.98 -2.64
C LEU A 212 17.44 3.51 -2.83
N ALA A 213 17.13 2.90 -3.98
CA ALA A 213 17.42 1.49 -4.22
C ALA A 213 18.88 1.26 -4.64
N GLY A 214 19.48 2.20 -5.37
CA GLY A 214 20.84 2.08 -5.90
C GLY A 214 21.93 2.46 -4.91
N HIS A 215 21.77 3.56 -4.18
CA HIS A 215 22.83 4.12 -3.34
C HIS A 215 22.56 3.98 -1.84
N LEU A 216 21.38 4.39 -1.36
CA LEU A 216 21.10 4.41 0.08
C LEU A 216 20.81 3.01 0.65
N ARG A 217 20.09 2.14 -0.09
CA ARG A 217 19.86 0.72 0.23
C ARG A 217 19.49 0.47 1.69
N GLU A 218 20.36 -0.17 2.46
CA GLU A 218 20.18 -0.51 3.87
C GLU A 218 20.03 0.73 4.75
N GLN A 219 20.55 1.89 4.36
CA GLN A 219 20.39 3.13 5.11
C GLN A 219 18.92 3.55 5.17
N VAL A 220 18.15 3.27 4.12
CA VAL A 220 16.70 3.49 4.13
C VAL A 220 16.06 2.62 5.20
N CYS A 221 16.41 1.33 5.24
CA CYS A 221 15.85 0.37 6.21
C CYS A 221 16.32 0.62 7.64
N LEU A 222 17.54 1.14 7.86
CA LEU A 222 18.13 1.33 9.18
C LEU A 222 17.78 2.69 9.81
N TYR A 223 17.74 3.76 9.01
CA TYR A 223 17.67 5.13 9.52
C TYR A 223 16.43 5.90 9.07
N MET A 224 15.96 5.72 7.83
CA MET A 224 14.81 6.48 7.32
C MET A 224 13.47 5.83 7.66
N CYS A 225 13.41 4.51 7.60
CA CYS A 225 12.19 3.76 7.80
C CYS A 225 11.85 3.68 9.30
N PRO A 226 10.65 4.12 9.75
CA PRO A 226 10.24 3.99 11.15
C PRO A 226 9.77 2.56 11.48
N TRP A 227 9.40 1.77 10.46
CA TRP A 227 8.82 0.44 10.63
C TRP A 227 9.66 -0.58 11.40
N PRO A 228 11.00 -0.67 11.26
CA PRO A 228 11.81 -1.59 12.06
C PRO A 228 11.56 -1.45 13.57
N ARG A 229 11.37 -0.21 14.05
CA ARG A 229 11.13 0.08 15.47
C ARG A 229 9.70 -0.25 15.87
N ILE A 230 8.73 0.16 15.06
CA ILE A 230 7.30 -0.10 15.31
C ILE A 230 7.04 -1.62 15.30
N GLN A 231 7.57 -2.33 14.30
CA GLN A 231 7.40 -3.79 14.19
C GLN A 231 8.08 -4.52 15.34
N ALA A 232 9.28 -4.10 15.77
CA ALA A 232 9.93 -4.69 16.94
C ALA A 232 9.08 -4.58 18.22
N ALA A 233 8.34 -3.49 18.40
CA ALA A 233 7.40 -3.32 19.51
C ALA A 233 6.10 -4.15 19.37
N LEU A 234 5.72 -4.48 18.13
CA LEU A 234 4.49 -5.26 17.83
C LEU A 234 4.73 -6.78 17.79
N THR A 235 5.98 -7.22 17.68
CA THR A 235 6.37 -8.64 17.69
C THR A 235 6.23 -9.23 19.09
N ASP A 236 5.81 -10.49 19.20
CA ASP A 236 5.78 -11.26 20.44
C ASP A 236 6.83 -12.39 20.45
N GLU A 237 7.07 -12.99 21.61
CA GLU A 237 8.02 -14.09 21.85
C GLU A 237 7.71 -15.37 21.05
N TYR A 238 6.47 -15.48 20.57
CA TYR A 238 6.02 -16.63 19.80
C TYR A 238 6.01 -16.34 18.28
N ALA A 239 6.23 -15.10 17.83
CA ALA A 239 6.29 -14.77 16.41
C ALA A 239 7.53 -15.39 15.78
N TYR A 240 7.39 -15.94 14.58
CA TYR A 240 8.51 -16.54 13.88
C TYR A 240 9.49 -15.46 13.43
N ASN A 241 10.68 -15.47 14.02
CA ASN A 241 11.78 -14.62 13.61
C ASN A 241 12.87 -15.46 12.96
N VAL A 242 13.65 -14.85 12.07
CA VAL A 242 14.88 -15.49 11.58
C VAL A 242 15.87 -15.51 12.73
N THR A 243 16.12 -16.69 13.28
CA THR A 243 16.89 -16.84 14.51
C THR A 243 18.02 -17.87 14.32
N TYR A 244 19.18 -17.55 14.88
CA TYR A 244 20.30 -18.49 15.00
C TYR A 244 20.09 -19.38 16.22
N ARG A 245 20.14 -20.70 16.01
CA ARG A 245 19.96 -21.71 17.06
C ARG A 245 21.18 -21.81 17.96
N PHE A 246 21.22 -21.00 19.01
CA PHE A 246 22.30 -21.04 20.00
C PHE A 246 22.33 -22.35 20.80
N ASP A 247 21.18 -23.02 20.96
CA ASP A 247 21.05 -24.37 21.53
C ASP A 247 21.87 -25.44 20.80
N ARG A 248 22.14 -25.21 19.50
CA ARG A 248 22.82 -26.17 18.63
C ARG A 248 24.17 -25.67 18.10
N GLY A 249 24.25 -24.37 17.87
CA GLY A 249 25.38 -23.72 17.21
C GLY A 249 26.56 -23.45 18.13
N GLU A 250 26.34 -23.36 19.43
CA GLU A 250 27.38 -22.98 20.40
C GLU A 250 27.88 -24.19 21.23
N PRO A 251 29.17 -24.24 21.63
CA PRO A 251 30.22 -23.25 21.34
C PRO A 251 30.67 -23.34 19.88
N ARG A 252 30.68 -22.19 19.19
CA ARG A 252 31.12 -22.10 17.79
C ARG A 252 32.63 -22.12 17.68
N MET A 253 33.13 -22.84 16.67
CA MET A 253 34.57 -22.92 16.37
C MET A 253 34.78 -23.35 14.92
N SER A 254 35.98 -23.17 14.37
CA SER A 254 36.24 -23.60 12.98
C SER A 254 35.99 -25.10 12.79
N ALA A 255 35.60 -25.52 11.58
CA ALA A 255 35.24 -26.90 11.28
C ALA A 255 36.30 -27.91 11.79
N LYS A 256 37.58 -27.67 11.48
CA LYS A 256 38.70 -28.52 11.94
C LYS A 256 38.81 -28.60 13.47
N LYS A 257 38.57 -27.48 14.17
CA LYS A 257 38.59 -27.44 15.64
C LYS A 257 37.39 -28.18 16.22
N ALA A 258 36.22 -28.04 15.61
CA ALA A 258 35.00 -28.75 16.01
C ALA A 258 35.18 -30.26 15.90
N ASP A 259 35.76 -30.75 14.79
CA ASP A 259 35.99 -32.18 14.59
C ASP A 259 37.01 -32.72 15.60
N ALA A 260 38.08 -31.97 15.87
CA ALA A 260 39.07 -32.33 16.87
C ALA A 260 38.50 -32.31 18.31
N ALA A 261 37.62 -31.35 18.64
CA ALA A 261 36.93 -31.28 19.93
C ALA A 261 35.98 -32.47 20.12
N ARG A 262 35.21 -32.83 19.08
CA ARG A 262 34.33 -34.02 19.09
C ARG A 262 35.11 -35.31 19.30
N GLN A 263 36.28 -35.44 18.67
CA GLN A 263 37.17 -36.60 18.89
C GLN A 263 37.71 -36.67 20.33
N ARG A 264 37.88 -35.54 21.01
CA ARG A 264 38.28 -35.47 22.42
C ARG A 264 37.11 -35.58 23.42
N GLY A 265 35.87 -35.71 22.94
CA GLY A 265 34.68 -35.70 23.79
C GLY A 265 34.33 -34.31 24.37
N GLU A 266 34.90 -33.23 23.81
CA GLU A 266 34.59 -31.85 24.18
C GLU A 266 33.33 -31.35 23.48
N ALA A 267 32.64 -30.39 24.10
CA ALA A 267 31.46 -29.75 23.50
C ALA A 267 31.85 -28.95 22.23
N ALA A 268 31.18 -29.21 21.12
CA ALA A 268 31.39 -28.50 19.87
C ALA A 268 30.07 -28.30 19.11
N GLY A 269 29.65 -27.03 19.00
CA GLY A 269 28.44 -26.67 18.29
C GLY A 269 28.54 -26.87 16.78
N ASP A 270 27.39 -26.82 16.11
CA ASP A 270 27.32 -27.00 14.66
C ASP A 270 27.84 -25.79 13.88
N CYS A 271 27.87 -24.61 14.49
CA CYS A 271 28.35 -23.40 13.84
C CYS A 271 29.87 -23.43 13.66
N VAL A 272 30.30 -23.41 12.40
CA VAL A 272 31.72 -23.46 12.04
C VAL A 272 32.41 -22.09 11.94
N ASP A 273 31.77 -21.04 12.46
CA ASP A 273 32.26 -19.66 12.45
C ASP A 273 32.70 -19.13 11.06
N CYS A 274 32.00 -19.53 10.00
CA CYS A 274 32.37 -19.18 8.61
C CYS A 274 31.95 -17.78 8.16
N HIS A 275 31.13 -17.07 8.95
CA HIS A 275 30.54 -15.76 8.64
C HIS A 275 29.71 -15.68 7.35
N GLN A 276 29.35 -16.81 6.72
CA GLN A 276 28.57 -16.79 5.48
C GLN A 276 27.20 -16.11 5.66
N CYS A 277 26.57 -16.28 6.83
CA CYS A 277 25.32 -15.61 7.19
C CYS A 277 25.41 -14.07 7.14
N VAL A 278 26.55 -13.49 7.53
CA VAL A 278 26.81 -12.04 7.50
C VAL A 278 27.10 -11.58 6.07
N VAL A 279 27.85 -12.39 5.33
CA VAL A 279 28.32 -12.09 3.98
C VAL A 279 27.18 -12.03 2.96
N VAL A 280 26.12 -12.82 3.13
CA VAL A 280 24.92 -12.78 2.27
C VAL A 280 23.87 -11.77 2.75
N CYS A 281 24.03 -11.20 3.95
CA CYS A 281 23.04 -10.32 4.54
C CYS A 281 23.00 -8.97 3.79
N PRO A 282 21.85 -8.54 3.26
CA PRO A 282 21.74 -7.28 2.54
C PRO A 282 21.96 -6.05 3.45
N THR A 283 21.76 -6.21 4.77
CA THR A 283 21.98 -5.17 5.78
C THR A 283 23.24 -5.42 6.62
N GLY A 284 24.02 -6.46 6.32
CA GLY A 284 25.30 -6.74 7.00
C GLY A 284 25.18 -7.18 8.46
N VAL A 285 23.98 -7.55 8.91
CA VAL A 285 23.72 -8.03 10.27
C VAL A 285 24.37 -9.39 10.52
N ASP A 286 25.04 -9.52 11.67
CA ASP A 286 25.44 -10.81 12.22
C ASP A 286 24.33 -11.41 13.09
N ILE A 287 23.57 -12.34 12.51
CA ILE A 287 22.42 -12.96 13.16
C ILE A 287 22.79 -13.85 14.35
N ARG A 288 24.07 -14.20 14.50
CA ARG A 288 24.57 -14.99 15.64
C ARG A 288 24.67 -14.14 16.91
N GLY A 289 24.60 -12.82 16.81
CA GLY A 289 24.52 -11.89 17.94
C GLY A 289 23.11 -11.75 18.52
N GLY A 290 22.12 -12.46 17.99
CA GLY A 290 20.73 -12.39 18.43
C GLY A 290 19.88 -11.39 17.64
N PRO A 291 18.71 -11.00 18.18
CA PRO A 291 17.79 -10.08 17.52
C PRO A 291 18.44 -8.73 17.22
N ASN A 292 18.25 -8.24 15.99
CA ASN A 292 18.85 -6.98 15.54
C ASN A 292 17.86 -6.19 14.67
N LEU A 293 17.74 -4.89 14.92
CA LEU A 293 16.84 -3.98 14.17
C LEU A 293 17.19 -3.88 12.67
N GLY A 294 18.42 -4.20 12.27
CA GLY A 294 18.81 -4.30 10.87
C GLY A 294 18.33 -5.57 10.17
N CYS A 295 17.86 -6.58 10.90
CA CYS A 295 17.37 -7.82 10.29
C CYS A 295 16.00 -7.58 9.64
N ILE A 296 15.96 -7.62 8.31
CA ILE A 296 14.71 -7.54 7.53
C ILE A 296 14.01 -8.90 7.38
N GLN A 297 14.49 -9.95 8.05
CA GLN A 297 13.90 -11.30 8.02
C GLN A 297 13.67 -11.85 6.61
N CYS A 298 14.66 -11.68 5.72
CA CYS A 298 14.59 -12.13 4.32
C CYS A 298 15.04 -13.59 4.09
N GLY A 299 15.51 -14.29 5.13
CA GLY A 299 15.88 -15.71 5.07
C GLY A 299 17.17 -16.05 4.31
N LEU A 300 17.91 -15.08 3.74
CA LEU A 300 19.11 -15.38 2.95
C LEU A 300 20.25 -16.01 3.74
N CYS A 301 20.37 -15.66 5.02
CA CYS A 301 21.31 -16.30 5.93
C CYS A 301 20.97 -17.78 6.19
N ILE A 302 19.69 -18.18 6.09
CA ILE A 302 19.26 -19.58 6.21
C ILE A 302 19.80 -20.37 5.02
N ASP A 303 19.51 -19.93 3.79
CA ASP A 303 19.98 -20.61 2.57
C ASP A 303 21.52 -20.72 2.56
N ALA A 304 22.23 -19.66 2.95
CA ALA A 304 23.68 -19.67 3.00
C ALA A 304 24.23 -20.63 4.06
N CYS A 305 23.62 -20.66 5.25
CA CYS A 305 24.05 -21.57 6.31
C CYS A 305 23.74 -23.02 5.95
N ASP A 306 22.57 -23.30 5.38
CA ASP A 306 22.18 -24.64 4.93
C ASP A 306 23.19 -25.17 3.91
N SER A 307 23.61 -24.34 2.95
CA SER A 307 24.65 -24.73 1.97
C SER A 307 26.01 -25.06 2.61
N VAL A 308 26.33 -24.47 3.77
CA VAL A 308 27.56 -24.80 4.52
C VAL A 308 27.36 -26.08 5.33
N MET A 309 26.21 -26.26 5.96
CA MET A 309 25.90 -27.47 6.74
C MET A 309 25.87 -28.71 5.84
N GLU A 310 25.25 -28.62 4.66
CA GLU A 310 25.21 -29.71 3.67
C GLU A 310 26.61 -30.12 3.22
N ARG A 311 27.52 -29.17 2.97
CA ARG A 311 28.92 -29.47 2.60
C ARG A 311 29.72 -30.12 3.71
N LEU A 312 29.31 -29.94 4.95
CA LEU A 312 29.95 -30.52 6.13
C LEU A 312 29.24 -31.79 6.61
N ASP A 313 28.22 -32.25 5.88
CA ASP A 313 27.36 -33.38 6.28
C ASP A 313 26.75 -33.22 7.68
N ARG A 314 26.27 -32.00 7.97
CA ARG A 314 25.60 -31.65 9.23
C ARG A 314 24.11 -31.33 9.00
N PRO A 315 23.24 -31.53 10.01
CA PRO A 315 21.84 -31.16 9.89
C PRO A 315 21.66 -29.70 9.48
N THR A 316 20.76 -29.44 8.54
CA THR A 316 20.42 -28.08 8.09
C THR A 316 19.63 -27.31 9.17
N ARG A 317 19.22 -26.08 8.87
CA ARG A 317 18.43 -25.21 9.76
C ARG A 317 19.12 -24.86 11.06
N LEU A 318 20.41 -24.52 10.98
CA LEU A 318 21.13 -23.87 12.08
C LEU A 318 20.65 -22.44 12.29
N ILE A 319 20.26 -21.80 11.20
CA ILE A 319 19.45 -20.59 11.19
C ILE A 319 18.10 -20.97 10.61
N SER A 320 17.01 -20.56 11.23
CA SER A 320 15.65 -20.88 10.77
C SER A 320 14.66 -19.81 11.18
N TYR A 321 13.46 -19.84 10.59
CA TYR A 321 12.32 -19.16 11.19
C TYR A 321 11.93 -19.96 12.43
N ASP A 322 12.26 -19.43 13.60
CA ASP A 322 12.00 -20.04 14.89
C ASP A 322 11.56 -18.97 15.90
N THR A 323 11.18 -19.40 17.09
CA THR A 323 10.73 -18.54 18.19
C THR A 323 11.70 -18.67 19.35
N ASP A 324 11.89 -17.61 20.14
CA ASP A 324 12.84 -17.64 21.27
C ASP A 324 12.43 -18.70 22.31
N ILE A 325 11.12 -18.86 22.54
CA ILE A 325 10.54 -19.91 23.40
C ILE A 325 10.95 -21.33 22.97
N ASN A 326 11.00 -21.59 21.67
CA ASN A 326 11.37 -22.93 21.17
C ASN A 326 12.85 -23.23 21.44
N ILE A 327 13.69 -22.21 21.50
CA ILE A 327 15.10 -22.40 21.82
C ILE A 327 15.23 -22.73 23.30
N GLU A 328 14.55 -21.99 24.17
CA GLU A 328 14.48 -22.28 25.61
C GLU A 328 13.91 -23.67 25.89
N GLN A 329 12.81 -24.05 25.25
CA GLN A 329 12.22 -25.38 25.40
C GLN A 329 13.16 -26.49 24.98
N ARG A 330 13.90 -26.33 23.88
CA ARG A 330 14.89 -27.34 23.45
C ARG A 330 16.04 -27.45 24.45
N LEU A 331 16.48 -26.34 25.05
CA LEU A 331 17.47 -26.36 26.13
C LEU A 331 16.96 -27.11 27.36
N GLU A 332 15.66 -27.03 27.65
CA GLU A 332 14.98 -27.78 28.72
C GLU A 332 14.59 -29.21 28.33
N GLY A 333 14.89 -29.66 27.10
CA GLY A 333 14.51 -30.98 26.59
C GLY A 333 13.01 -31.14 26.29
N LYS A 334 12.25 -30.05 26.24
CA LYS A 334 10.82 -30.02 25.91
C LYS A 334 10.60 -29.95 24.40
N PRO A 335 9.48 -30.51 23.89
CA PRO A 335 9.16 -30.42 22.47
C PRO A 335 8.85 -28.98 22.07
N ALA A 336 9.27 -28.58 20.87
CA ALA A 336 8.99 -27.25 20.33
C ALA A 336 7.48 -27.02 20.17
N ILE A 337 7.02 -25.83 20.52
CA ILE A 337 5.62 -25.44 20.43
C ILE A 337 5.45 -24.41 19.31
N SER A 338 4.56 -24.71 18.37
CA SER A 338 4.06 -23.73 17.40
C SER A 338 2.66 -23.29 17.80
N ARG A 339 2.48 -22.03 18.17
CA ARG A 339 1.15 -21.46 18.40
C ARG A 339 0.84 -20.38 17.36
N VAL A 340 0.52 -20.70 16.11
CA VAL A 340 0.16 -19.62 15.15
C VAL A 340 -1.18 -18.97 15.52
N VAL A 341 -2.12 -19.76 16.04
CA VAL A 341 -3.43 -19.29 16.51
C VAL A 341 -3.30 -18.85 17.97
N ARG A 342 -3.47 -17.54 18.22
CA ARG A 342 -3.37 -16.89 19.53
C ARG A 342 -4.43 -15.81 19.65
N PRO A 343 -4.75 -15.32 20.86
CA PRO A 343 -5.67 -14.20 21.03
C PRO A 343 -5.33 -12.99 20.16
N ARG A 344 -4.04 -12.65 20.00
CA ARG A 344 -3.59 -11.53 19.15
C ARG A 344 -3.81 -11.79 17.65
N THR A 345 -3.42 -12.96 17.14
CA THR A 345 -3.61 -13.28 15.70
C THR A 345 -5.09 -13.44 15.37
N LEU A 346 -5.87 -14.06 16.27
CA LEU A 346 -7.33 -14.12 16.18
C LEU A 346 -7.96 -12.74 16.18
N PHE A 347 -7.53 -11.83 17.06
CA PHE A 347 -8.05 -10.46 17.10
C PHE A 347 -7.85 -9.75 15.76
N TYR A 348 -6.63 -9.79 15.18
CA TYR A 348 -6.39 -9.18 13.88
C TYR A 348 -7.16 -9.88 12.75
N SER A 349 -7.22 -11.21 12.75
CA SER A 349 -8.00 -11.97 11.76
C SER A 349 -9.49 -11.65 11.82
N ILE A 350 -10.08 -11.58 13.02
CA ILE A 350 -11.48 -11.20 13.22
C ILE A 350 -11.71 -9.76 12.76
N LEU A 351 -10.83 -8.83 13.12
CA LEU A 351 -10.98 -7.43 12.71
C LEU A 351 -10.89 -7.26 11.20
N ILE A 352 -9.98 -7.99 10.53
CA ILE A 352 -9.90 -8.04 9.07
C ILE A 352 -11.20 -8.57 8.47
N LEU A 353 -11.75 -9.66 9.02
CA LEU A 353 -13.02 -10.23 8.55
C LEU A 353 -14.19 -9.27 8.76
N VAL A 354 -14.27 -8.60 9.91
CA VAL A 354 -15.33 -7.62 10.21
C VAL A 354 -15.24 -6.42 9.27
N VAL A 355 -14.07 -5.80 9.15
CA VAL A 355 -13.88 -4.64 8.27
C VAL A 355 -14.12 -5.03 6.81
N GLY A 356 -13.61 -6.20 6.38
CA GLY A 356 -13.85 -6.73 5.05
C GLY A 356 -15.33 -6.97 4.77
N ALA A 357 -16.05 -7.57 5.72
CA ALA A 357 -17.49 -7.80 5.60
C ALA A 357 -18.29 -6.50 5.54
N VAL A 358 -17.97 -5.51 6.38
CA VAL A 358 -18.59 -4.18 6.35
C VAL A 358 -18.34 -3.49 5.00
N MET A 359 -17.12 -3.58 4.46
CA MET A 359 -16.80 -3.00 3.15
C MET A 359 -17.55 -3.69 2.02
N VAL A 360 -17.61 -5.02 2.00
CA VAL A 360 -18.36 -5.79 1.00
C VAL A 360 -19.85 -5.49 1.09
N TRP A 361 -20.40 -5.46 2.31
CA TRP A 361 -21.81 -5.12 2.54
C TRP A 361 -22.12 -3.69 2.08
N SER A 362 -21.30 -2.71 2.47
CA SER A 362 -21.43 -1.31 2.05
C SER A 362 -21.39 -1.17 0.53
N LEU A 363 -20.47 -1.89 -0.13
CA LEU A 363 -20.37 -1.90 -1.59
C LEU A 363 -21.61 -2.52 -2.25
N SER A 364 -22.15 -3.60 -1.67
CA SER A 364 -23.34 -4.28 -2.19
C SER A 364 -24.64 -3.50 -1.97
N ALA A 365 -24.73 -2.73 -0.89
CA ALA A 365 -25.89 -1.90 -0.55
C ALA A 365 -25.83 -0.48 -1.13
N ARG A 366 -24.82 -0.20 -1.98
CA ARG A 366 -24.55 1.12 -2.55
C ARG A 366 -25.72 1.59 -3.43
N SER A 367 -26.27 2.76 -3.10
CA SER A 367 -27.23 3.45 -3.97
C SER A 367 -26.54 4.08 -5.19
N VAL A 368 -27.12 3.83 -6.36
CA VAL A 368 -26.66 4.36 -7.65
C VAL A 368 -27.26 5.73 -7.98
N THR A 369 -28.29 6.15 -7.26
CA THR A 369 -28.98 7.43 -7.41
C THR A 369 -28.99 8.15 -6.06
N SER A 370 -28.65 9.43 -6.04
CA SER A 370 -28.77 10.26 -4.83
C SER A 370 -29.20 11.67 -5.15
N VAL A 371 -30.02 12.24 -4.26
CA VAL A 371 -30.49 13.63 -4.32
C VAL A 371 -29.97 14.36 -3.11
N ASN A 372 -29.49 15.59 -3.31
CA ASN A 372 -29.20 16.51 -2.24
C ASN A 372 -29.93 17.83 -2.48
N VAL A 373 -30.66 18.31 -1.49
CA VAL A 373 -31.44 19.55 -1.58
C VAL A 373 -30.79 20.59 -0.68
N LEU A 374 -30.62 21.79 -1.22
CA LEU A 374 -30.07 22.94 -0.50
C LEU A 374 -31.05 24.11 -0.61
N HIS A 375 -31.70 24.50 0.48
CA HIS A 375 -32.51 25.72 0.55
C HIS A 375 -31.65 26.98 0.34
N ASP A 376 -32.04 27.84 -0.60
CA ASP A 376 -31.46 29.17 -0.80
C ASP A 376 -31.73 30.03 0.46
N ARG A 377 -30.65 30.51 1.10
CA ARG A 377 -30.74 31.30 2.34
C ARG A 377 -30.83 32.81 2.14
N ASN A 378 -30.77 33.29 0.89
CA ASN A 378 -30.77 34.74 0.60
C ASN A 378 -31.53 35.05 -0.70
N PRO A 379 -32.82 35.45 -0.61
CA PRO A 379 -33.67 35.48 0.59
C PRO A 379 -34.14 34.08 1.03
N GLU A 380 -34.38 33.85 2.33
CA GLU A 380 -34.91 32.57 2.83
C GLU A 380 -36.31 32.25 2.29
N PHE A 381 -37.18 33.26 2.17
CA PHE A 381 -38.48 33.17 1.52
C PHE A 381 -38.85 34.50 0.86
N VAL A 382 -39.75 34.47 -0.12
CA VAL A 382 -40.28 35.66 -0.81
C VAL A 382 -41.80 35.64 -0.73
N VAL A 383 -42.40 36.76 -0.31
CA VAL A 383 -43.85 36.96 -0.36
C VAL A 383 -44.23 37.54 -1.72
N LEU A 384 -45.15 36.89 -2.41
CA LEU A 384 -45.67 37.28 -3.71
C LEU A 384 -46.77 38.34 -3.56
N SER A 385 -47.10 39.04 -4.66
CA SER A 385 -48.12 40.10 -4.66
C SER A 385 -49.55 39.60 -4.41
N ASP A 386 -49.78 38.31 -4.64
CA ASP A 386 -51.04 37.60 -4.36
C ASP A 386 -51.14 37.10 -2.91
N GLY A 387 -50.12 37.35 -2.08
CA GLY A 387 -50.04 36.87 -0.70
C GLY A 387 -49.41 35.48 -0.54
N GLY A 388 -49.08 34.80 -1.65
CA GLY A 388 -48.41 33.51 -1.64
C GLY A 388 -46.96 33.60 -1.16
N ILE A 389 -46.39 32.45 -0.80
CA ILE A 389 -44.99 32.35 -0.35
C ILE A 389 -44.22 31.44 -1.27
N ARG A 390 -43.01 31.87 -1.61
CA ARG A 390 -42.09 31.13 -2.46
C ARG A 390 -40.75 30.88 -1.74
N ASN A 391 -40.32 29.63 -1.74
CA ASN A 391 -38.98 29.22 -1.35
C ASN A 391 -38.22 28.71 -2.60
N ALA A 392 -36.92 28.97 -2.64
CA ALA A 392 -36.06 28.47 -3.72
C ALA A 392 -35.07 27.44 -3.15
N TYR A 393 -34.89 26.35 -3.88
CA TYR A 393 -34.01 25.26 -3.53
C TYR A 393 -33.09 24.95 -4.70
N THR A 394 -31.85 24.61 -4.40
CA THR A 394 -30.91 24.03 -5.35
C THR A 394 -30.90 22.52 -5.13
N VAL A 395 -31.49 21.78 -6.05
CA VAL A 395 -31.55 20.31 -6.03
C VAL A 395 -30.41 19.77 -6.89
N ARG A 396 -29.51 19.02 -6.25
CA ARG A 396 -28.37 18.37 -6.90
C ARG A 396 -28.74 16.91 -7.11
N ILE A 397 -28.92 16.53 -8.37
CA ILE A 397 -29.27 15.18 -8.77
C ILE A 397 -27.98 14.50 -9.24
N LEU A 398 -27.67 13.35 -8.64
CA LEU A 398 -26.52 12.55 -9.01
C LEU A 398 -26.97 11.24 -9.65
N ASN A 399 -26.58 11.05 -10.91
CA ASN A 399 -26.70 9.78 -11.63
C ASN A 399 -25.35 9.07 -11.60
N LYS A 400 -25.22 7.96 -10.86
CA LYS A 400 -24.01 7.10 -10.87
C LYS A 400 -24.14 5.91 -11.83
N ARG A 401 -25.14 5.91 -12.70
CA ARG A 401 -25.25 4.90 -13.76
C ARG A 401 -24.50 5.38 -15.00
N THR A 402 -23.93 4.42 -15.72
CA THR A 402 -23.22 4.60 -16.99
C THR A 402 -24.13 4.90 -18.18
N ILE A 403 -25.42 5.19 -17.93
CA ILE A 403 -26.42 5.55 -18.92
C ILE A 403 -27.20 6.78 -18.46
N PRO A 404 -27.60 7.68 -19.38
CA PRO A 404 -28.43 8.83 -19.05
C PRO A 404 -29.76 8.36 -18.46
N ARG A 405 -30.28 9.12 -17.48
CA ARG A 405 -31.54 8.81 -16.79
C ARG A 405 -32.42 10.04 -16.69
N ASN A 406 -33.73 9.79 -16.70
CA ASN A 406 -34.76 10.80 -16.59
C ASN A 406 -35.39 10.71 -15.21
N PHE A 407 -35.30 11.78 -14.45
CA PHE A 407 -35.80 11.83 -13.08
C PHE A 407 -36.98 12.80 -12.98
N ALA A 408 -38.10 12.32 -12.45
CA ALA A 408 -39.24 13.15 -12.09
C ALA A 408 -39.05 13.68 -10.66
N ILE A 409 -39.22 14.99 -10.47
CA ILE A 409 -39.12 15.64 -9.16
C ILE A 409 -40.54 15.91 -8.66
N SER A 410 -40.84 15.43 -7.46
CA SER A 410 -42.07 15.73 -6.72
C SER A 410 -41.74 16.26 -5.32
N VAL A 411 -42.66 17.00 -4.72
CA VAL A 411 -42.49 17.60 -3.39
C VAL A 411 -43.68 17.19 -2.53
N ASP A 412 -43.40 16.49 -1.44
CA ASP A 412 -44.36 16.07 -0.44
C ASP A 412 -44.25 16.91 0.84
N GLY A 413 -45.36 17.07 1.56
CA GLY A 413 -45.40 17.76 2.87
C GLY A 413 -46.05 19.15 2.86
N LEU A 414 -46.55 19.63 1.71
CA LEU A 414 -47.30 20.88 1.58
C LEU A 414 -48.67 20.62 0.94
N THR A 415 -49.65 21.47 1.26
CA THR A 415 -50.98 21.44 0.66
C THR A 415 -50.95 22.25 -0.64
N ASP A 416 -51.24 21.60 -1.77
CA ASP A 416 -51.30 22.19 -3.12
C ASP A 416 -50.06 23.03 -3.53
N PRO A 417 -48.83 22.45 -3.46
CA PRO A 417 -47.62 23.18 -3.83
C PRO A 417 -47.50 23.33 -5.35
N THR A 418 -47.20 24.54 -5.80
CA THR A 418 -46.77 24.79 -7.19
C THR A 418 -45.25 24.63 -7.28
N VAL A 419 -44.79 23.63 -8.03
CA VAL A 419 -43.36 23.32 -8.20
C VAL A 419 -42.90 23.74 -9.60
N GLU A 420 -41.99 24.70 -9.65
CA GLU A 420 -41.34 25.13 -10.89
C GLU A 420 -39.87 24.69 -10.90
N VAL A 421 -39.47 23.92 -11.91
CA VAL A 421 -38.10 23.42 -12.05
C VAL A 421 -37.43 24.11 -13.23
N THR A 422 -36.31 24.77 -12.98
CA THR A 422 -35.55 25.47 -14.03
C THR A 422 -34.93 24.45 -14.99
N ALA A 423 -35.23 24.53 -16.29
CA ALA A 423 -34.74 23.61 -17.33
C ALA A 423 -35.29 22.17 -17.28
N ALA A 424 -36.49 21.97 -16.73
CA ALA A 424 -37.27 20.76 -16.95
C ALA A 424 -37.90 20.76 -18.36
N THR A 425 -38.01 19.57 -18.95
CA THR A 425 -38.69 19.33 -20.23
C THR A 425 -39.87 18.41 -19.98
N GLY A 426 -40.98 18.97 -19.51
CA GLY A 426 -42.24 18.28 -19.31
C GLY A 426 -43.42 19.16 -19.73
N GLN A 427 -44.32 18.61 -20.53
CA GLN A 427 -45.69 19.10 -20.68
C GLN A 427 -46.56 18.29 -19.71
N ASP A 428 -47.50 18.95 -19.03
CA ASP A 428 -48.41 18.38 -18.01
C ASP A 428 -47.78 17.92 -16.69
N GLY A 429 -47.29 18.86 -15.88
CA GLY A 429 -47.10 18.67 -14.43
C GLY A 429 -45.89 17.82 -13.99
N ASP A 430 -45.42 16.88 -14.82
CA ASP A 430 -44.25 16.07 -14.54
C ASP A 430 -42.97 16.83 -14.91
N GLN A 431 -42.33 17.41 -13.89
CA GLN A 431 -41.07 18.13 -14.02
C GLN A 431 -39.91 17.13 -14.16
N VAL A 432 -39.71 16.63 -15.39
CA VAL A 432 -38.65 15.64 -15.70
C VAL A 432 -37.34 16.33 -16.03
N VAL A 433 -36.27 15.88 -15.37
CA VAL A 433 -34.89 16.31 -15.62
C VAL A 433 -34.06 15.14 -16.12
N THR A 434 -33.50 15.27 -17.33
CA THR A 434 -32.50 14.32 -17.85
C THR A 434 -31.13 14.62 -17.24
N VAL A 435 -30.52 13.61 -16.63
CA VAL A 435 -29.14 13.67 -16.12
C VAL A 435 -28.32 12.67 -16.89
N ALA A 436 -27.26 13.15 -17.56
CA ALA A 436 -26.38 12.30 -18.34
C ALA A 436 -25.70 11.22 -17.47
N ALA A 437 -25.18 10.19 -18.13
CA ALA A 437 -24.41 9.13 -17.48
C ALA A 437 -23.30 9.73 -16.62
N ASP A 438 -23.17 9.22 -15.40
CA ASP A 438 -22.16 9.61 -14.42
C ASP A 438 -22.04 11.12 -14.17
N GLN A 439 -23.13 11.88 -14.26
CA GLN A 439 -23.11 13.34 -14.03
C GLN A 439 -23.89 13.74 -12.78
N THR A 440 -23.45 14.85 -12.20
CA THR A 440 -24.23 15.63 -11.25
C THR A 440 -24.85 16.81 -12.00
N ARG A 441 -26.17 16.95 -11.93
CA ARG A 441 -26.88 18.11 -12.48
C ARG A 441 -27.49 18.90 -11.32
N GLU A 442 -27.21 20.20 -11.30
CA GLU A 442 -27.81 21.11 -10.34
C GLU A 442 -29.00 21.79 -11.01
N VAL A 443 -30.14 21.75 -10.33
CA VAL A 443 -31.39 22.28 -10.84
C VAL A 443 -32.00 23.15 -9.78
N ARG A 444 -32.44 24.35 -10.16
CA ARG A 444 -33.15 25.23 -9.25
C ARG A 444 -34.63 24.86 -9.24
N VAL A 445 -35.12 24.48 -8.07
CA VAL A 445 -36.52 24.13 -7.82
C VAL A 445 -37.13 25.22 -6.97
N ILE A 446 -38.21 25.80 -7.46
CA ILE A 446 -38.97 26.83 -6.78
C ILE A 446 -40.25 26.16 -6.31
N VAL A 447 -40.53 26.27 -5.02
CA VAL A 447 -41.76 25.76 -4.42
C VAL A 447 -42.56 26.95 -3.94
N SER A 448 -43.80 27.06 -4.40
CA SER A 448 -44.72 28.13 -4.04
C SER A 448 -46.00 27.54 -3.44
N VAL A 449 -46.57 28.23 -2.45
CA VAL A 449 -47.87 27.92 -1.86
C VAL A 449 -48.75 29.15 -1.87
N ALA A 450 -50.03 28.99 -2.18
CA ALA A 450 -50.99 30.08 -2.27
C ALA A 450 -51.32 30.67 -0.87
N GLU A 451 -51.35 29.83 0.16
CA GLU A 451 -51.59 30.24 1.54
C GLU A 451 -50.34 30.04 2.41
N PRO A 452 -50.00 30.99 3.29
CA PRO A 452 -48.84 30.87 4.16
C PRO A 452 -49.01 29.69 5.14
N PRO A 453 -47.93 28.90 5.37
CA PRO A 453 -48.00 27.78 6.30
C PRO A 453 -48.23 28.25 7.74
N ALA A 454 -48.94 27.42 8.50
CA ALA A 454 -49.28 27.72 9.89
C ALA A 454 -48.03 27.90 10.78
N GLU A 455 -47.00 27.10 10.53
CA GLU A 455 -45.71 27.17 11.22
C GLU A 455 -44.66 27.91 10.37
N PRO A 456 -43.72 28.63 11.00
CA PRO A 456 -42.66 29.36 10.29
C PRO A 456 -41.66 28.43 9.56
N SER A 457 -41.65 27.13 9.87
CA SER A 457 -40.79 26.13 9.24
C SER A 457 -41.53 24.79 9.16
N VAL A 458 -41.90 24.36 7.95
CA VAL A 458 -42.58 23.07 7.70
C VAL A 458 -41.61 22.12 6.99
N PRO A 459 -41.44 20.87 7.44
CA PRO A 459 -40.59 19.91 6.74
C PRO A 459 -41.20 19.55 5.38
N VAL A 460 -40.37 19.60 4.33
CA VAL A 460 -40.72 19.21 2.96
C VAL A 460 -39.79 18.13 2.47
N THR A 461 -40.35 17.13 1.80
CA THR A 461 -39.56 16.02 1.25
C THR A 461 -39.59 16.09 -0.27
N PHE A 462 -38.43 16.28 -0.87
CA PHE A 462 -38.24 16.18 -2.31
C PHE A 462 -38.04 14.72 -2.66
N VAL A 463 -38.91 14.20 -3.51
CA VAL A 463 -38.89 12.81 -3.98
C VAL A 463 -38.50 12.81 -5.46
N LEU A 464 -37.38 12.16 -5.74
CA LEU A 464 -36.87 11.96 -7.09
C LEU A 464 -37.14 10.52 -7.50
N ALA A 465 -38.00 10.33 -8.51
CA ALA A 465 -38.28 9.03 -9.08
C ALA A 465 -37.59 8.90 -10.44
N ASP A 466 -36.79 7.84 -10.62
CA ASP A 466 -36.31 7.44 -11.94
C ASP A 466 -37.48 6.89 -12.74
N THR A 467 -37.76 7.52 -13.88
CA THR A 467 -38.91 7.19 -14.74
C THR A 467 -38.77 5.86 -15.48
N GLU A 468 -37.57 5.29 -15.54
CA GLU A 468 -37.30 4.06 -16.26
C GLU A 468 -37.20 2.83 -15.35
N ASP A 469 -36.56 2.95 -14.17
CA ASP A 469 -36.38 1.82 -13.25
C ASP A 469 -37.23 1.90 -11.96
N GLY A 470 -37.95 3.01 -11.76
CA GLY A 470 -38.81 3.22 -10.59
C GLY A 470 -38.06 3.40 -9.27
N SER A 471 -36.72 3.53 -9.29
CA SER A 471 -35.95 3.81 -8.08
C SER A 471 -36.26 5.21 -7.57
N VAL A 472 -36.44 5.31 -6.25
CA VAL A 472 -36.81 6.56 -5.59
C VAL A 472 -35.69 6.99 -4.66
N ALA A 473 -35.27 8.24 -4.78
CA ALA A 473 -34.37 8.91 -3.86
C ALA A 473 -35.08 10.11 -3.24
N SER A 474 -35.09 10.21 -1.92
CA SER A 474 -35.75 11.30 -1.19
C SER A 474 -34.74 12.12 -0.40
N ALA A 475 -34.96 13.44 -0.32
CA ALA A 475 -34.21 14.34 0.54
C ALA A 475 -35.17 15.31 1.23
N THR A 476 -35.00 15.49 2.54
CA THR A 476 -35.85 16.37 3.34
C THR A 476 -35.14 17.69 3.61
N ASP A 477 -35.86 18.80 3.45
CA ASP A 477 -35.45 20.14 3.87
C ASP A 477 -36.66 20.85 4.51
N ASN A 478 -36.58 22.15 4.76
CA ASN A 478 -37.68 22.93 5.35
C ASN A 478 -38.21 23.99 4.39
N PHE A 479 -39.52 24.20 4.41
CA PHE A 479 -40.21 25.33 3.80
C PHE A 479 -40.40 26.41 4.85
N ARG A 480 -39.84 27.60 4.59
CA ARG A 480 -39.91 28.72 5.54
C ARG A 480 -40.96 29.74 5.12
N GLY A 481 -41.63 30.31 6.11
CA GLY A 481 -42.56 31.40 5.93
C GLY A 481 -42.54 32.33 7.14
N PRO A 482 -43.29 33.45 7.10
CA PRO A 482 -43.39 34.37 8.22
C PRO A 482 -44.05 33.72 9.46
N GLY A 483 -44.65 32.53 9.30
CA GLY A 483 -45.48 31.86 10.30
C GLY A 483 -46.79 32.61 10.51
N THR A 484 -47.92 31.92 10.59
CA THR A 484 -49.13 32.54 11.13
C THR A 484 -48.95 32.58 12.64
N GLY A 485 -48.29 33.63 13.15
CA GLY A 485 -48.19 33.84 14.58
C GLY A 485 -49.58 33.80 15.21
N LYS A 486 -49.77 32.91 16.18
CA LYS A 486 -50.71 33.18 17.26
C LYS A 486 -50.07 34.14 18.24
#